data_AF-A0A930DTM3-F1
#
_entry.id   AF-A0A930DTM3-F1
#
_cell.length_a   1.000
_cell.length_b   1.000
_cell.length_c   1.000
_cell.angle_alpha   90.00
_cell.angle_beta   90.00
_cell.angle_gamma   90.00
#
_symmetry.space_group_name_H-M   'P 1'
#
loop_
_entity.id
_entity.type
_entity.pdbx_description
1 polymer ?
#
loop_
_entity_poly.entity_id
_entity_poly.type
_entity_poly.pdbx_seq_one_letter_code
_entity_poly.pdbx_strand_id
1 'polypeptide(L)'
;DKIIGKIYPVFGICLIAMAVGVGIGIFSHGFVIPEIFQHFRNEHPSGLPIWSFMFITVACGAISGFHATQSPLMARCMKSEKQGRMVFYGAMVAEGIIALIWAAAGCAIYGGAKLLEAGGGNSTTVYDICKTTMGSVGMLLAMMGVIACPITSGDTAFRSARLTVADWFKIDQNDFKKRGLLTLPILGAGAVISHLDYAIVWRYFSWTNQTLAMIVLWAASMYLYREKKNYWITAVPAVFMSAVSMTYFFCAPECLGAFGLTTAVAYPVGIILAALFLILFLRATKKPVSGEAKA
;
A
#
# COMPACT_ATOMS: atom_id res chain seq x y z
N ASP A 1 10.85 8.98 20.51
CA ASP A 1 10.05 7.74 20.33
C ASP A 1 9.07 7.42 21.45
N LYS A 2 9.44 7.44 22.75
CA LYS A 2 8.52 7.06 23.86
C LYS A 2 7.24 7.91 23.99
N ILE A 3 7.25 9.18 23.58
CA ILE A 3 6.08 10.08 23.68
C ILE A 3 5.09 9.76 22.55
N ILE A 4 5.60 9.69 21.33
CA ILE A 4 4.85 9.39 20.11
C ILE A 4 4.14 8.02 20.22
N GLY A 5 4.83 6.99 20.71
CA GLY A 5 4.25 5.66 20.92
C GLY A 5 3.08 5.60 21.92
N LYS A 6 2.91 6.62 22.78
CA LYS A 6 1.74 6.73 23.68
C LYS A 6 0.54 7.39 23.01
N ILE A 7 0.77 8.21 21.98
CA ILE A 7 -0.28 8.98 21.29
C ILE A 7 -0.84 8.18 20.10
N TYR A 8 0.00 7.40 19.41
CA TYR A 8 -0.41 6.61 18.24
C TYR A 8 -1.63 5.68 18.47
N PRO A 9 -1.77 5.00 19.62
CA PRO A 9 -2.96 4.20 19.90
C PRO A 9 -4.27 5.01 19.90
N VAL A 10 -4.23 6.27 20.34
CA VAL A 10 -5.41 7.14 20.35
C VAL A 10 -5.87 7.41 18.91
N PHE A 11 -4.93 7.73 18.02
CA PHE A 11 -5.24 7.93 16.60
C PHE A 11 -5.77 6.66 15.93
N GLY A 12 -5.23 5.50 16.28
CA GLY A 12 -5.74 4.21 15.81
C GLY A 12 -7.19 3.97 16.25
N ILE A 13 -7.52 4.26 17.51
CA ILE A 13 -8.89 4.17 18.02
C ILE A 13 -9.82 5.13 17.28
N CYS A 14 -9.39 6.39 17.06
CA CYS A 14 -10.17 7.36 16.30
C CYS A 14 -10.43 6.90 14.86
N LEU A 15 -9.43 6.32 14.19
CA LEU A 15 -9.56 5.77 12.84
C LEU A 15 -10.60 4.63 12.79
N ILE A 16 -10.55 3.71 13.76
CA ILE A 16 -11.50 2.60 13.85
C ILE A 16 -12.91 3.12 14.15
N ALA A 17 -13.06 4.01 15.13
CA ALA A 17 -14.35 4.60 15.47
C ALA A 17 -14.97 5.35 14.28
N MET A 18 -14.16 6.06 13.51
CA MET A 18 -14.57 6.72 12.28
C MET A 18 -15.02 5.71 11.22
N ALA A 19 -14.24 4.67 10.95
CA ALA A 19 -14.62 3.65 9.97
C ALA A 19 -15.93 2.94 10.35
N VAL A 20 -16.09 2.55 11.62
CA VAL A 20 -17.32 1.95 12.12
C VAL A 20 -18.51 2.91 12.00
N GLY A 21 -18.31 4.18 12.37
CA GLY A 21 -19.36 5.20 12.27
C GLY A 21 -19.80 5.48 10.84
N VAL A 22 -18.86 5.57 9.89
CA VAL A 22 -19.17 5.66 8.45
C VAL A 22 -19.93 4.42 7.98
N GLY A 23 -19.47 3.22 8.36
CA GLY A 23 -20.14 1.97 8.03
C GLY A 23 -21.59 1.93 8.49
N ILE A 24 -21.86 2.28 9.76
CA ILE A 24 -23.22 2.39 10.30
C ILE A 24 -24.01 3.48 9.56
N GLY A 25 -23.41 4.63 9.32
CA GLY A 25 -24.04 5.78 8.68
C GLY A 25 -24.51 5.49 7.25
N ILE A 26 -23.77 4.69 6.48
CA ILE A 26 -24.20 4.23 5.15
C ILE A 26 -25.58 3.55 5.24
N PHE A 27 -25.75 2.61 6.19
CA PHE A 27 -26.99 1.87 6.34
C PHE A 27 -28.11 2.70 7.00
N SER A 28 -27.80 3.52 8.00
CA SER A 28 -28.81 4.30 8.73
C SER A 28 -29.39 5.46 7.91
N HIS A 29 -28.60 6.05 7.01
CA HIS A 29 -29.04 7.13 6.13
C HIS A 29 -29.60 6.64 4.79
N GLY A 30 -29.71 5.32 4.59
CA GLY A 30 -30.32 4.73 3.40
C GLY A 30 -29.51 4.89 2.12
N PHE A 31 -28.18 5.04 2.22
CA PHE A 31 -27.33 5.07 1.03
C PHE A 31 -27.28 3.69 0.38
N VAL A 32 -27.44 3.65 -0.94
CA VAL A 32 -27.41 2.40 -1.71
C VAL A 32 -25.98 2.16 -2.18
N ILE A 33 -25.39 1.04 -1.75
CA ILE A 33 -24.11 0.57 -2.28
C ILE A 33 -24.37 -0.01 -3.68
N PRO A 34 -23.68 0.46 -4.72
CA PRO A 34 -23.89 -0.04 -6.08
C PRO A 34 -23.64 -1.56 -6.19
N GLU A 35 -24.58 -2.26 -6.84
CA GLU A 35 -24.49 -3.71 -7.02
C GLU A 35 -23.46 -4.10 -8.08
N ILE A 36 -22.63 -5.10 -7.78
CA ILE A 36 -21.50 -5.50 -8.64
C ILE A 36 -21.95 -5.88 -10.06
N PHE A 37 -23.07 -6.59 -10.19
CA PHE A 37 -23.55 -7.09 -11.47
C PHE A 37 -24.08 -5.98 -12.40
N GLN A 38 -24.54 -4.86 -11.83
CA GLN A 38 -25.02 -3.71 -12.61
C GLN A 38 -23.88 -2.80 -13.07
N HIS A 39 -22.73 -2.90 -12.39
CA HIS A 39 -21.54 -2.07 -12.61
C HIS A 39 -20.31 -2.89 -13.01
N PHE A 40 -20.50 -4.09 -13.57
CA PHE A 40 -19.41 -4.95 -14.05
C PHE A 40 -18.89 -4.51 -15.43
N ARG A 41 -18.55 -3.23 -15.57
CA ARG A 41 -18.00 -2.60 -16.78
C ARG A 41 -17.02 -1.49 -16.42
N ASN A 42 -16.30 -0.99 -17.41
CA ASN A 42 -15.42 0.16 -17.21
C ASN A 42 -16.21 1.47 -17.08
N GLU A 43 -16.29 1.99 -15.85
CA GLU A 43 -16.93 3.27 -15.53
C GLU A 43 -15.93 4.44 -15.49
N HIS A 44 -14.65 4.20 -15.79
CA HIS A 44 -13.68 5.29 -15.86
C HIS A 44 -14.01 6.21 -17.05
N PRO A 45 -14.20 7.53 -16.86
CA PRO A 45 -14.66 8.43 -17.93
C PRO A 45 -13.77 8.44 -19.18
N SER A 46 -12.46 8.28 -19.00
CA SER A 46 -11.48 8.18 -20.09
C SER A 46 -11.20 6.75 -20.58
N GLY A 47 -11.95 5.75 -20.11
CA GLY A 47 -11.78 4.35 -20.49
C GLY A 47 -10.43 3.72 -20.10
N LEU A 48 -9.79 4.20 -19.03
CA LEU A 48 -8.49 3.70 -18.61
C LEU A 48 -8.55 2.19 -18.26
N PRO A 49 -7.47 1.42 -18.51
CA PRO A 49 -7.48 -0.02 -18.25
C PRO A 49 -7.67 -0.32 -16.76
N ILE A 50 -8.78 -0.94 -16.38
CA ILE A 50 -9.11 -1.12 -14.95
C ILE A 50 -8.13 -2.06 -14.26
N TRP A 51 -7.81 -3.20 -14.86
CA TRP A 51 -7.13 -4.27 -14.11
C TRP A 51 -5.79 -3.81 -13.51
N SER A 52 -4.83 -3.38 -14.32
CA SER A 52 -3.52 -2.97 -13.79
C SER A 52 -3.61 -1.68 -13.00
N PHE A 53 -4.34 -0.67 -13.49
CA PHE A 53 -4.43 0.62 -12.81
C PHE A 53 -5.15 0.52 -11.47
N MET A 54 -6.19 -0.29 -11.32
CA MET A 54 -6.90 -0.46 -10.04
C MET A 54 -5.98 -1.03 -8.96
N PHE A 55 -5.21 -2.08 -9.25
CA PHE A 55 -4.29 -2.68 -8.27
C PHE A 55 -3.12 -1.74 -7.93
N ILE A 56 -2.71 -0.88 -8.86
CA ILE A 56 -1.72 0.17 -8.58
C ILE A 56 -2.37 1.29 -7.75
N THR A 57 -3.49 1.88 -8.17
CA THR A 57 -4.15 3.00 -7.51
C THR A 57 -4.63 2.66 -6.10
N VAL A 58 -5.21 1.48 -5.90
CA VAL A 58 -5.66 0.97 -4.58
C VAL A 58 -4.49 0.27 -3.88
N ALA A 59 -3.29 0.86 -3.95
CA ALA A 59 -2.04 0.19 -3.61
C ALA A 59 -2.08 -0.50 -2.23
N CYS A 60 -2.13 0.30 -1.17
CA CYS A 60 -2.10 -0.21 0.20
C CYS A 60 -3.33 -1.04 0.57
N GLY A 61 -4.45 -0.91 -0.16
CA GLY A 61 -5.66 -1.71 0.06
C GLY A 61 -5.62 -3.09 -0.61
N ALA A 62 -4.93 -3.21 -1.75
CA ALA A 62 -4.78 -4.47 -2.46
C ALA A 62 -3.61 -5.31 -1.92
N ILE A 63 -2.41 -4.72 -1.87
CA ILE A 63 -1.20 -5.29 -1.25
C ILE A 63 -0.15 -4.19 -1.09
N SER A 64 0.58 -4.20 0.02
CA SER A 64 1.52 -3.12 0.33
C SER A 64 2.97 -3.58 0.44
N GLY A 65 3.83 -3.04 -0.43
CA GLY A 65 5.28 -3.20 -0.33
C GLY A 65 5.88 -2.33 0.78
N PHE A 66 5.27 -1.19 1.09
CA PHE A 66 5.70 -0.30 2.14
C PHE A 66 5.66 -0.98 3.52
N HIS A 67 4.66 -1.78 3.82
CA HIS A 67 4.63 -2.56 5.07
C HIS A 67 5.82 -3.53 5.19
N ALA A 68 6.36 -4.02 4.07
CA ALA A 68 7.56 -4.86 4.09
C ALA A 68 8.82 -4.09 4.51
N THR A 69 8.94 -2.79 4.18
CA THR A 69 10.09 -1.97 4.62
C THR A 69 10.04 -1.69 6.11
N GLN A 70 8.83 -1.61 6.68
CA GLN A 70 8.61 -1.34 8.10
C GLN A 70 8.69 -2.60 8.98
N SER A 71 8.43 -3.77 8.40
CA SER A 71 8.37 -5.04 9.13
C SER A 71 9.60 -5.34 10.01
N PRO A 72 10.85 -5.06 9.58
CA PRO A 72 12.02 -5.24 10.44
C PRO A 72 12.02 -4.35 11.69
N LEU A 73 11.47 -3.13 11.60
CA LEU A 73 11.35 -2.23 12.75
C LEU A 73 10.39 -2.79 13.78
N MET A 74 9.27 -3.35 13.33
CA MET A 74 8.28 -3.96 14.20
C MET A 74 8.78 -5.27 14.79
N ALA A 75 9.41 -6.12 13.98
CA ALA A 75 9.97 -7.40 14.42
C ALA A 75 10.99 -7.24 15.56
N ARG A 76 11.85 -6.21 15.52
CA ARG A 76 12.82 -5.90 16.58
C ARG A 76 12.19 -5.48 17.91
N CYS A 77 10.94 -5.02 17.90
CA CYS A 77 10.21 -4.61 19.10
C CYS A 77 9.32 -5.72 19.67
N MET A 78 9.17 -6.84 18.97
CA MET A 78 8.36 -7.97 19.43
C MET A 78 9.14 -8.81 20.43
N LYS A 79 8.45 -9.25 21.49
CA LYS A 79 9.06 -10.10 22.54
C LYS A 79 8.93 -11.59 22.24
N SER A 80 8.03 -11.96 21.32
CA SER A 80 7.77 -13.35 20.95
C SER A 80 7.18 -13.43 19.55
N GLU A 81 7.58 -14.44 18.78
CA GLU A 81 6.99 -14.77 17.48
C GLU A 81 5.49 -15.07 17.55
N LYS A 82 4.99 -15.52 18.72
CA LYS A 82 3.56 -15.75 18.94
C LYS A 82 2.72 -14.48 18.71
N GLN A 83 3.31 -13.30 18.88
CA GLN A 83 2.67 -12.01 18.62
C GLN A 83 2.58 -11.69 17.12
N GLY A 84 3.35 -12.37 16.26
CA GLY A 84 3.47 -12.03 14.84
C GLY A 84 2.17 -12.14 14.07
N ARG A 85 1.31 -13.11 14.41
CA ARG A 85 -0.02 -13.22 13.79
C ARG A 85 -0.88 -11.98 14.08
N MET A 86 -0.87 -11.47 15.30
CA MET A 86 -1.65 -10.28 15.65
C MET A 86 -1.05 -9.02 15.03
N VAL A 87 0.26 -8.83 15.17
CA VAL A 87 0.97 -7.61 14.75
C VAL A 87 1.01 -7.45 13.23
N PHE A 88 1.26 -8.52 12.48
CA PHE A 88 1.34 -8.45 11.02
C PHE A 88 0.00 -8.81 10.37
N TYR A 89 -0.45 -10.06 10.52
CA TYR A 89 -1.66 -10.51 9.83
C TYR A 89 -2.93 -9.82 10.34
N GLY A 90 -3.09 -9.69 11.66
CA GLY A 90 -4.26 -9.03 12.27
C GLY A 90 -4.38 -7.56 11.88
N ALA A 91 -3.28 -6.82 11.85
CA ALA A 91 -3.26 -5.43 11.41
C ALA A 91 -3.67 -5.29 9.94
N MET A 92 -3.12 -6.13 9.05
CA MET A 92 -3.49 -6.10 7.62
C MET A 92 -4.97 -6.42 7.39
N VAL A 93 -5.55 -7.36 8.14
CA VAL A 93 -6.99 -7.65 8.05
C VAL A 93 -7.83 -6.46 8.50
N ALA A 94 -7.45 -5.78 9.59
CA ALA A 94 -8.14 -4.59 10.06
C ALA A 94 -8.08 -3.44 9.05
N GLU A 95 -6.91 -3.19 8.45
CA GLU A 95 -6.74 -2.19 7.38
C GLU A 95 -7.60 -2.53 6.16
N GLY A 96 -7.68 -3.81 5.77
CA GLY A 96 -8.52 -4.28 4.67
C GLY A 96 -10.01 -4.00 4.91
N ILE A 97 -10.52 -4.27 6.12
CA ILE A 97 -11.91 -3.96 6.48
C ILE A 97 -12.16 -2.44 6.41
N ILE A 98 -11.25 -1.64 6.95
CA ILE A 98 -11.36 -0.17 6.91
C ILE A 98 -11.38 0.32 5.46
N ALA A 99 -10.49 -0.19 4.60
CA ALA A 99 -10.43 0.16 3.18
C ALA A 99 -11.74 -0.19 2.45
N LEU A 100 -12.33 -1.36 2.74
CA LEU A 100 -13.61 -1.77 2.15
C LEU A 100 -14.76 -0.85 2.56
N ILE A 101 -14.82 -0.41 3.83
CA ILE A 101 -15.83 0.55 4.29
C ILE A 101 -15.69 1.88 3.55
N TRP A 102 -14.46 2.38 3.39
CA TRP A 102 -14.20 3.63 2.66
C TRP A 102 -14.53 3.53 1.17
N ALA A 103 -14.21 2.40 0.54
CA ALA A 103 -14.60 2.14 -0.84
C ALA A 103 -16.14 2.14 -0.98
N ALA A 104 -16.85 1.45 -0.10
CA ALA A 104 -18.31 1.43 -0.08
C ALA A 104 -18.91 2.83 0.12
N ALA A 105 -18.36 3.62 1.05
CA ALA A 105 -18.78 4.99 1.32
C ALA A 105 -18.63 5.89 0.08
N GLY A 106 -17.46 5.83 -0.57
CA GLY A 106 -17.18 6.59 -1.79
C GLY A 106 -18.15 6.23 -2.92
N CYS A 107 -18.38 4.93 -3.13
CA CYS A 107 -19.32 4.44 -4.15
C CYS A 107 -20.76 4.85 -3.85
N ALA A 108 -21.22 4.78 -2.60
CA ALA A 108 -22.61 5.02 -2.23
C ALA A 108 -22.98 6.51 -2.16
N ILE A 109 -22.05 7.38 -1.75
CA ILE A 109 -22.32 8.82 -1.54
C ILE A 109 -22.07 9.64 -2.81
N TYR A 110 -21.00 9.34 -3.54
CA TYR A 110 -20.62 10.12 -4.73
C TYR A 110 -20.91 9.37 -6.05
N GLY A 111 -20.79 8.05 -6.07
CA GLY A 111 -20.66 7.31 -7.33
C GLY A 111 -19.37 7.66 -8.08
N GLY A 112 -19.25 7.24 -9.35
CA GLY A 112 -18.01 7.43 -10.13
C GLY A 112 -17.77 8.87 -10.58
N ALA A 113 -18.75 9.50 -11.24
CA ALA A 113 -18.59 10.82 -11.85
C ALA A 113 -18.44 11.94 -10.82
N LYS A 114 -19.31 11.99 -9.79
CA LYS A 114 -19.24 13.05 -8.77
C LYS A 114 -17.99 12.95 -7.91
N LEU A 115 -17.45 11.75 -7.70
CA LEU A 115 -16.20 11.57 -6.97
C LEU A 115 -15.02 12.15 -7.77
N LEU A 116 -15.03 12.00 -9.10
CA LEU A 116 -14.03 12.60 -9.96
C LEU A 116 -14.16 14.13 -9.98
N GLU A 117 -15.39 14.66 -10.06
CA GLU A 117 -15.68 16.09 -9.97
C GLU A 117 -15.25 16.70 -8.63
N ALA A 118 -15.35 15.95 -7.53
CA ALA A 118 -14.85 16.35 -6.21
C ALA A 118 -13.32 16.36 -6.08
N GLY A 119 -12.59 16.07 -7.17
CA GLY A 119 -11.12 15.96 -7.16
C GLY A 119 -10.61 14.65 -6.56
N GLY A 120 -11.41 13.58 -6.61
CA GLY A 120 -11.05 12.24 -6.17
C GLY A 120 -11.14 12.01 -4.66
N GLY A 121 -10.43 10.98 -4.18
CA GLY A 121 -10.37 10.60 -2.76
C GLY A 121 -9.47 11.49 -1.90
N ASN A 122 -9.56 12.81 -2.07
CA ASN A 122 -8.81 13.79 -1.28
C ASN A 122 -9.41 13.96 0.13
N SER A 123 -8.73 14.74 0.98
CA SER A 123 -9.15 14.97 2.37
C SER A 123 -10.55 15.59 2.49
N THR A 124 -10.95 16.45 1.55
CA THR A 124 -12.28 17.07 1.52
C THR A 124 -13.38 16.02 1.37
N THR A 125 -13.22 15.08 0.43
CA THR A 125 -14.16 13.97 0.23
C THR A 125 -14.30 13.13 1.50
N VAL A 126 -13.21 12.89 2.22
CA VAL A 126 -13.24 12.17 3.51
C VAL A 126 -14.03 12.94 4.56
N TYR A 127 -13.84 14.26 4.67
CA TYR A 127 -14.59 15.10 5.59
C TYR A 127 -16.08 15.13 5.28
N ASP A 128 -16.43 15.23 4.01
CA ASP A 128 -17.80 15.26 3.54
C ASP A 128 -18.52 13.93 3.81
N ILE A 129 -17.86 12.79 3.57
CA ILE A 129 -18.38 11.46 3.93
C ILE A 129 -18.68 11.39 5.43
N CYS A 130 -17.72 11.77 6.27
CA CYS A 130 -17.90 11.73 7.72
C CYS A 130 -18.99 12.69 8.21
N LYS A 131 -19.09 13.89 7.63
CA LYS A 131 -20.16 14.84 7.94
C LYS A 131 -21.53 14.28 7.56
N THR A 132 -21.62 13.69 6.37
CA THR A 132 -22.88 13.15 5.82
C THR A 132 -23.36 11.93 6.60
N THR A 133 -22.44 11.10 7.09
CA THR A 133 -22.75 9.84 7.79
C THR A 133 -22.89 9.97 9.30
N MET A 134 -22.17 10.91 9.93
CA MET A 134 -22.07 11.00 11.39
C MET A 134 -22.25 12.43 11.94
N GLY A 135 -22.57 13.41 11.09
CA GLY A 135 -22.76 14.80 11.50
C GLY A 135 -21.47 15.47 12.02
N SER A 136 -21.62 16.39 12.98
CA SER A 136 -20.52 17.19 13.53
C SER A 136 -19.46 16.35 14.24
N VAL A 137 -19.85 15.25 14.88
CA VAL A 137 -18.93 14.33 15.57
C VAL A 137 -18.03 13.61 14.56
N GLY A 138 -18.58 13.20 13.41
CA GLY A 138 -17.82 12.59 12.32
C GLY A 138 -16.73 13.51 11.78
N MET A 139 -17.04 14.79 11.61
CA MET A 139 -16.09 15.78 11.12
C MET A 139 -14.88 15.94 12.07
N LEU A 140 -15.12 16.01 13.38
CA LEU A 140 -14.05 16.10 14.38
C LEU A 140 -13.15 14.85 14.36
N LEU A 141 -13.74 13.66 14.29
CA LEU A 141 -13.00 12.41 14.18
C LEU A 141 -12.20 12.31 12.88
N ALA A 142 -12.79 12.77 11.77
CA ALA A 142 -12.12 12.83 10.47
C ALA A 142 -10.93 13.77 10.50
N MET A 143 -11.04 14.96 11.11
CA MET A 143 -9.91 15.88 11.25
C MET A 143 -8.77 15.25 12.02
N MET A 144 -9.06 14.54 13.12
CA MET A 144 -8.03 13.83 13.86
C MET A 144 -7.41 12.69 13.04
N GLY A 145 -8.21 11.88 12.36
CA GLY A 145 -7.72 10.72 11.59
C GLY A 145 -6.95 11.09 10.32
N VAL A 146 -7.50 12.00 9.51
CA VAL A 146 -6.93 12.46 8.23
C VAL A 146 -5.63 13.23 8.45
N ILE A 147 -5.49 13.96 9.54
CA ILE A 147 -4.25 14.69 9.86
C ILE A 147 -3.24 13.73 10.52
N ALA A 148 -3.68 12.88 11.44
CA ALA A 148 -2.75 12.01 12.16
C ALA A 148 -2.10 10.96 11.26
N CYS A 149 -2.88 10.29 10.39
CA CYS A 149 -2.38 9.16 9.61
C CYS A 149 -1.18 9.52 8.69
N PRO A 150 -1.20 10.64 7.93
CA PRO A 150 -0.03 11.09 7.17
C PRO A 150 1.17 11.46 8.06
N ILE A 151 0.94 12.04 9.25
CA ILE A 151 2.03 12.39 10.17
C ILE A 151 2.70 11.11 10.70
N THR A 152 1.91 10.15 11.18
CA THR A 152 2.45 8.90 11.77
C THR A 152 3.11 8.02 10.71
N SER A 153 2.48 7.91 9.53
CA SER A 153 3.01 7.15 8.40
C SER A 153 4.24 7.82 7.81
N GLY A 154 4.24 9.15 7.72
CA GLY A 154 5.37 9.96 7.27
C GLY A 154 6.58 9.84 8.18
N ASP A 155 6.42 9.96 9.51
CA ASP A 155 7.49 9.70 10.48
C ASP A 155 8.09 8.31 10.30
N THR A 156 7.23 7.29 10.14
CA THR A 156 7.69 5.92 9.90
C THR A 156 8.42 5.78 8.55
N ALA A 157 7.96 6.46 7.50
CA ALA A 157 8.60 6.48 6.18
C ALA A 157 10.00 7.12 6.24
N PHE A 158 10.13 8.31 6.84
CA PHE A 158 11.42 9.00 7.00
C PHE A 158 12.39 8.19 7.86
N ARG A 159 11.88 7.55 8.92
CA ARG A 159 12.68 6.67 9.78
C ARG A 159 13.14 5.43 9.02
N SER A 160 12.26 4.79 8.25
CA SER A 160 12.61 3.63 7.42
C SER A 160 13.63 4.02 6.36
N ALA A 161 13.43 5.12 5.64
CA ALA A 161 14.36 5.60 4.62
C ALA A 161 15.75 5.86 5.19
N ARG A 162 15.83 6.56 6.34
CA ARG A 162 17.10 6.80 7.04
C ARG A 162 17.82 5.50 7.39
N LEU A 163 17.10 4.53 7.94
CA LEU A 163 17.70 3.26 8.36
C LEU A 163 18.13 2.41 7.15
N THR A 164 17.36 2.40 6.07
CA THR A 164 17.76 1.75 4.82
C THR A 164 19.05 2.34 4.26
N VAL A 165 19.14 3.67 4.17
CA VAL A 165 20.37 4.35 3.71
C VAL A 165 21.54 4.06 4.66
N ALA A 166 21.31 4.13 5.97
CA ALA A 166 22.31 3.80 6.97
C ALA A 166 22.83 2.36 6.81
N ASP A 167 21.96 1.39 6.54
CA ASP A 167 22.31 -0.02 6.37
C ASP A 167 23.06 -0.29 5.05
N TRP A 168 22.76 0.45 3.99
CA TRP A 168 23.46 0.38 2.71
C TRP A 168 24.89 0.91 2.81
N PHE A 169 25.06 2.07 3.45
CA PHE A 169 26.35 2.74 3.60
C PHE A 169 27.09 2.38 4.90
N LYS A 170 26.53 1.47 5.71
CA LYS A 170 27.08 1.04 7.01
C LYS A 170 27.37 2.21 7.95
N ILE A 171 26.49 3.21 7.98
CA ILE A 171 26.62 4.41 8.81
C ILE A 171 26.02 4.17 10.19
N ASP A 172 26.85 4.26 11.22
CA ASP A 172 26.40 4.15 12.62
C ASP A 172 25.33 5.20 12.98
N GLN A 173 24.22 4.73 13.55
CA GLN A 173 23.07 5.54 13.93
C GLN A 173 23.06 5.92 15.42
N ASN A 174 24.03 5.46 16.22
CA ASN A 174 24.18 5.83 17.62
C ASN A 174 24.74 7.25 17.78
N ASP A 175 25.60 7.69 16.86
CA ASP A 175 26.13 9.04 16.83
C ASP A 175 25.07 10.04 16.32
N PHE A 176 24.71 10.99 17.18
CA PHE A 176 23.72 12.02 16.87
C PHE A 176 24.09 12.88 15.66
N LYS A 177 25.39 13.14 15.43
CA LYS A 177 25.86 13.94 14.29
C LYS A 177 25.66 13.18 12.98
N LYS A 178 26.04 11.91 12.93
CA LYS A 178 25.85 11.04 11.74
C LYS A 178 24.37 10.81 11.46
N ARG A 179 23.57 10.63 12.50
CA ARG A 179 22.12 10.54 12.41
C ARG A 179 21.50 11.83 11.84
N GLY A 180 21.91 13.00 12.34
CA GLY A 180 21.45 14.30 11.84
C GLY A 180 21.83 14.53 10.38
N LEU A 181 23.06 14.18 10.01
CA LEU A 181 23.58 14.29 8.65
C LEU A 181 22.80 13.46 7.63
N LEU A 182 22.24 12.32 8.03
CA LEU A 182 21.33 11.54 7.18
C LEU A 182 19.89 12.06 7.22
N THR A 183 19.43 12.52 8.37
CA THR A 183 18.03 12.94 8.55
C THR A 183 17.74 14.23 7.79
N LEU A 184 18.62 15.23 7.86
CA LEU A 184 18.41 16.54 7.23
C LEU A 184 18.26 16.47 5.70
N PRO A 185 19.13 15.76 4.95
CA PRO A 185 18.95 15.62 3.49
C PRO A 185 17.67 14.87 3.12
N ILE A 186 17.31 13.82 3.87
CA ILE A 186 16.08 13.06 3.59
C ILE A 186 14.84 13.92 3.84
N LEU A 187 14.81 14.68 4.95
CA LEU A 187 13.72 15.63 5.22
C LEU A 187 13.69 16.76 4.17
N GLY A 188 14.85 17.26 3.74
CA GLY A 188 14.96 18.25 2.67
C GLY A 188 14.40 17.73 1.35
N ALA A 189 14.76 16.50 0.95
CA ALA A 189 14.18 15.85 -0.22
C ALA A 189 12.66 15.68 -0.09
N GLY A 190 12.19 15.28 1.10
CA GLY A 190 10.76 15.19 1.40
C GLY A 190 10.03 16.52 1.28
N ALA A 191 10.64 17.62 1.75
CA ALA A 191 10.09 18.97 1.61
C ALA A 191 9.97 19.39 0.14
N VAL A 192 11.00 19.14 -0.67
CA VAL A 192 10.97 19.40 -2.11
C VAL A 192 9.87 18.59 -2.81
N ILE A 193 9.77 17.29 -2.50
CA ILE A 193 8.74 16.41 -3.06
C ILE A 193 7.33 16.86 -2.65
N SER A 194 7.17 17.44 -1.46
CA SER A 194 5.87 17.94 -0.97
C SER A 194 5.36 19.15 -1.74
N HIS A 195 6.20 19.81 -2.55
CA HIS A 195 5.80 20.88 -3.46
C HIS A 195 5.44 20.39 -4.87
N LEU A 196 5.62 19.10 -5.16
CA LEU A 196 5.21 18.49 -6.42
C LEU A 196 3.70 18.21 -6.42
N ASP A 197 3.14 18.08 -7.62
CA ASP A 197 1.74 17.69 -7.80
C ASP A 197 1.48 16.33 -7.12
N TYR A 198 0.53 16.32 -6.18
CA TYR A 198 0.17 15.13 -5.42
C TYR A 198 -0.24 13.94 -6.31
N ALA A 199 -0.93 14.19 -7.42
CA ALA A 199 -1.33 13.13 -8.34
C ALA A 199 -0.13 12.52 -9.07
N ILE A 200 0.94 13.30 -9.31
CA ILE A 200 2.20 12.76 -9.83
C ILE A 200 2.87 11.91 -8.75
N VAL A 201 3.05 12.46 -7.54
CA VAL A 201 3.70 11.76 -6.42
C VAL A 201 2.98 10.46 -6.10
N TRP A 202 1.65 10.47 -6.05
CA TRP A 202 0.82 9.30 -5.76
C TRP A 202 0.98 8.18 -6.80
N ARG A 203 1.07 8.52 -8.09
CA ARG A 203 1.30 7.53 -9.17
C ARG A 203 2.64 6.83 -9.01
N TYR A 204 3.72 7.59 -8.82
CA TYR A 204 5.05 7.02 -8.60
C TYR A 204 5.13 6.21 -7.31
N PHE A 205 4.54 6.71 -6.21
CA PHE A 205 4.43 5.97 -4.96
C PHE A 205 3.70 4.64 -5.14
N SER A 206 2.52 4.67 -5.74
CA SER A 206 1.66 3.50 -5.96
C SER A 206 2.37 2.43 -6.77
N TRP A 207 2.98 2.84 -7.89
CA TRP A 207 3.75 1.97 -8.77
C TRP A 207 4.95 1.31 -8.06
N THR A 208 5.77 2.12 -7.40
CA THR A 208 6.98 1.63 -6.71
C THR A 208 6.62 0.74 -5.53
N ASN A 209 5.55 1.06 -4.80
CA ASN A 209 5.02 0.23 -3.72
C ASN A 209 4.61 -1.15 -4.21
N GLN A 210 3.91 -1.25 -5.35
CA GLN A 210 3.48 -2.54 -5.88
C GLN A 210 4.64 -3.35 -6.47
N THR A 211 5.60 -2.68 -7.11
CA THR A 211 6.83 -3.31 -7.57
C THR A 211 7.61 -3.91 -6.40
N LEU A 212 7.70 -3.17 -5.28
CA LEU A 212 8.33 -3.67 -4.07
C LEU A 212 7.55 -4.85 -3.47
N ALA A 213 6.21 -4.78 -3.42
CA ALA A 213 5.38 -5.89 -2.96
C ALA A 213 5.63 -7.17 -3.77
N MET A 214 5.69 -7.06 -5.10
CA MET A 214 6.02 -8.16 -6.01
C MET A 214 7.39 -8.78 -5.68
N ILE A 215 8.44 -7.96 -5.53
CA ILE A 215 9.80 -8.44 -5.23
C ILE A 215 9.84 -9.16 -3.88
N VAL A 216 9.20 -8.57 -2.86
CA VAL A 216 9.15 -9.14 -1.51
C VAL A 216 8.34 -10.44 -1.49
N LEU A 217 7.26 -10.55 -2.25
CA LEU A 217 6.50 -11.80 -2.37
C LEU A 217 7.35 -12.93 -2.99
N TRP A 218 8.17 -12.62 -4.00
CA TRP A 218 9.12 -13.61 -4.56
C TRP A 218 10.19 -14.01 -3.54
N ALA A 219 10.73 -13.04 -2.80
CA ALA A 219 11.69 -13.31 -1.72
C ALA A 219 11.07 -14.19 -0.61
N ALA A 220 9.85 -13.86 -0.17
CA ALA A 220 9.09 -14.63 0.81
C ALA A 220 8.77 -16.05 0.31
N SER A 221 8.46 -16.21 -0.98
CA SER A 221 8.24 -17.53 -1.60
C SER A 221 9.49 -18.39 -1.55
N MET A 222 10.66 -17.81 -1.84
CA MET A 222 11.92 -18.54 -1.76
C MET A 222 12.27 -18.89 -0.31
N TYR A 223 11.99 -17.99 0.63
CA TYR A 223 12.14 -18.27 2.06
C TYR A 223 11.25 -19.45 2.50
N LEU A 224 9.95 -19.42 2.20
CA LEU A 224 9.04 -20.51 2.55
C LEU A 224 9.43 -21.85 1.91
N TYR A 225 9.92 -21.82 0.66
CA TYR A 225 10.42 -23.01 -0.01
C TYR A 225 11.61 -23.62 0.75
N ARG A 226 12.59 -22.79 1.14
CA ARG A 226 13.77 -23.23 1.91
C ARG A 226 13.40 -23.78 3.28
N GLU A 227 12.42 -23.18 3.94
CA GLU A 227 11.87 -23.64 5.21
C GLU A 227 10.96 -24.88 5.07
N LYS A 228 10.87 -25.49 3.88
CA LYS A 228 10.00 -26.65 3.58
C LYS A 228 8.52 -26.40 3.92
N LYS A 229 8.08 -25.14 3.83
CA LYS A 229 6.69 -24.72 4.04
C LYS A 229 5.99 -24.52 2.70
N ASN A 230 4.66 -24.41 2.74
CA ASN A 230 3.86 -24.17 1.54
C ASN A 230 4.16 -22.78 0.95
N TYR A 231 5.06 -22.70 -0.02
CA TYR A 231 5.45 -21.46 -0.69
C TYR A 231 4.40 -20.93 -1.68
N TRP A 232 3.42 -21.75 -2.08
CA TRP A 232 2.38 -21.32 -3.03
C TRP A 232 1.52 -20.18 -2.49
N ILE A 233 1.39 -20.07 -1.16
CA ILE A 233 0.65 -18.99 -0.50
C ILE A 233 1.21 -17.60 -0.83
N THR A 234 2.51 -17.49 -1.11
CA THR A 234 3.15 -16.23 -1.56
C THR A 234 3.49 -16.24 -3.04
N ALA A 235 3.76 -17.40 -3.64
CA ALA A 235 4.14 -17.48 -5.05
C ALA A 235 2.97 -17.17 -5.99
N VAL A 236 1.74 -17.62 -5.69
CA VAL A 236 0.56 -17.30 -6.50
C VAL A 236 0.30 -15.78 -6.52
N PRO A 237 0.25 -15.09 -5.35
CA PRO A 237 0.21 -13.62 -5.34
C PRO A 237 1.41 -12.98 -6.04
N ALA A 238 2.62 -13.56 -5.95
CA ALA A 238 3.81 -13.01 -6.61
C ALA A 238 3.67 -12.99 -8.14
N VAL A 239 3.19 -14.08 -8.73
CA VAL A 239 2.91 -14.18 -10.18
C VAL A 239 1.84 -13.18 -10.59
N PHE A 240 0.74 -13.11 -9.83
CA PHE A 240 -0.34 -12.16 -10.10
C PHE A 240 0.17 -10.71 -10.09
N MET A 241 0.89 -10.33 -9.03
CA MET A 241 1.45 -8.99 -8.90
C MET A 241 2.53 -8.71 -9.95
N SER A 242 3.24 -9.73 -10.41
CA SER A 242 4.19 -9.59 -11.52
C SER A 242 3.47 -9.22 -12.81
N ALA A 243 2.34 -9.85 -13.10
CA ALA A 243 1.54 -9.50 -14.27
C ALA A 243 1.00 -8.07 -14.14
N VAL A 244 0.42 -7.72 -12.98
CA VAL A 244 -0.14 -6.38 -12.70
C VAL A 244 0.92 -5.30 -12.87
N SER A 245 2.05 -5.46 -12.18
CA SER A 245 3.13 -4.48 -12.22
C SER A 245 3.70 -4.36 -13.63
N MET A 246 4.02 -5.48 -14.28
CA MET A 246 4.58 -5.39 -15.63
C MET A 246 3.58 -4.77 -16.61
N THR A 247 2.31 -5.14 -16.61
CA THR A 247 1.34 -4.47 -17.47
C THR A 247 1.27 -2.97 -17.21
N TYR A 248 1.21 -2.53 -15.94
CA TYR A 248 1.19 -1.09 -15.63
C TYR A 248 2.43 -0.37 -16.16
N PHE A 249 3.62 -0.94 -15.96
CA PHE A 249 4.87 -0.36 -16.46
C PHE A 249 4.85 -0.13 -17.98
N PHE A 250 4.22 -1.04 -18.71
CA PHE A 250 4.15 -0.96 -20.16
C PHE A 250 3.04 -0.04 -20.65
N CYS A 251 1.92 0.13 -19.93
CA CYS A 251 0.80 0.97 -20.38
C CYS A 251 0.73 2.37 -19.76
N ALA A 252 1.35 2.61 -18.60
CA ALA A 252 1.22 3.87 -17.88
C ALA A 252 2.07 4.98 -18.54
N PRO A 253 1.50 6.20 -18.75
CA PRO A 253 2.21 7.31 -19.38
C PRO A 253 3.49 7.74 -18.67
N GLU A 254 3.57 7.60 -17.35
CA GLU A 254 4.78 7.88 -16.57
C GLU A 254 5.89 6.81 -16.69
N CYS A 255 5.62 5.71 -17.39
CA CYS A 255 6.54 4.60 -17.64
C CYS A 255 6.73 4.41 -19.17
N LEU A 256 6.73 3.17 -19.67
CA LEU A 256 6.91 2.91 -21.11
C LEU A 256 5.65 3.23 -21.94
N GLY A 257 4.50 3.47 -21.29
CA GLY A 257 3.30 3.97 -21.96
C GLY A 257 3.50 5.34 -22.61
N ALA A 258 4.52 6.11 -22.19
CA ALA A 258 4.96 7.33 -22.86
C ALA A 258 5.28 7.13 -24.36
N PHE A 259 5.67 5.91 -24.75
CA PHE A 259 5.98 5.54 -26.13
C PHE A 259 4.74 5.05 -26.91
N GLY A 260 3.53 5.23 -26.37
CA GLY A 260 2.28 4.85 -27.03
C GLY A 260 1.95 3.35 -26.96
N LEU A 261 2.54 2.63 -26.00
CA LEU A 261 2.27 1.20 -25.80
C LEU A 261 0.85 0.98 -25.26
N THR A 262 0.00 0.37 -26.07
CA THR A 262 -1.40 0.11 -25.73
C THR A 262 -1.57 -1.16 -24.89
N THR A 263 -2.77 -1.35 -24.34
CA THR A 263 -3.15 -2.58 -23.62
C THR A 263 -2.99 -3.85 -24.44
N ALA A 264 -3.11 -3.76 -25.77
CA ALA A 264 -2.91 -4.88 -26.68
C ALA A 264 -1.48 -5.46 -26.60
N VAL A 265 -0.49 -4.63 -26.25
CA VAL A 265 0.90 -5.06 -26.02
C VAL A 265 1.16 -5.30 -24.54
N ALA A 266 0.68 -4.41 -23.67
CA ALA A 266 0.98 -4.45 -22.24
C ALA A 266 0.42 -5.69 -21.52
N TYR A 267 -0.75 -6.21 -21.92
CA TYR A 267 -1.32 -7.41 -21.32
C TYR A 267 -0.54 -8.68 -21.67
N PRO A 268 -0.27 -9.01 -22.96
CA PRO A 268 0.56 -10.16 -23.29
C PRO A 268 1.94 -10.10 -22.67
N VAL A 269 2.60 -8.93 -22.72
CA VAL A 269 3.94 -8.77 -22.14
C VAL A 269 3.92 -8.98 -20.63
N GLY A 270 2.93 -8.42 -19.93
CA GLY A 270 2.79 -8.63 -18.48
C GLY A 270 2.62 -10.10 -18.11
N ILE A 271 1.80 -10.84 -18.85
CA ILE A 271 1.59 -12.29 -18.64
C ILE A 271 2.86 -13.08 -18.92
N ILE A 272 3.55 -12.79 -20.03
CA ILE A 272 4.81 -13.45 -20.40
C ILE A 272 5.87 -13.24 -19.33
N LEU A 273 6.03 -12.01 -18.84
CA LEU A 273 6.99 -11.69 -17.79
C LEU A 273 6.64 -12.36 -16.44
N ALA A 274 5.36 -12.41 -16.09
CA ALA A 274 4.91 -13.13 -14.90
C ALA A 274 5.22 -14.64 -14.99
N ALA A 275 4.98 -15.25 -16.15
CA ALA A 275 5.31 -16.65 -16.41
C ALA A 275 6.84 -16.87 -16.38
N LEU A 276 7.62 -15.96 -16.95
CA LEU A 276 9.08 -15.98 -16.90
C LEU A 276 9.57 -15.96 -15.44
N PHE A 277 9.03 -15.06 -14.60
CA PHE A 277 9.42 -14.99 -13.18
C PHE A 277 9.06 -16.27 -12.43
N LEU A 278 7.90 -16.89 -12.71
CA LEU A 278 7.56 -18.19 -12.15
C LEU A 278 8.54 -19.29 -12.58
N ILE A 279 8.91 -19.34 -13.86
CA ILE A 279 9.88 -20.31 -14.38
C ILE A 279 11.25 -20.09 -13.72
N LEU A 280 11.69 -18.84 -13.60
CA LEU A 280 12.95 -18.50 -12.93
C LEU A 280 12.93 -18.92 -11.46
N PHE A 281 11.83 -18.68 -10.75
CA PHE A 281 11.64 -19.12 -9.38
C PHE A 281 11.73 -20.65 -9.27
N LEU A 282 10.95 -21.39 -10.07
CA LEU A 282 10.96 -22.86 -10.08
C LEU A 282 12.30 -23.48 -10.52
N ARG A 283 13.10 -22.75 -11.30
CA ARG A 283 14.49 -23.14 -11.61
C ARG A 283 15.43 -22.86 -10.45
N ALA A 284 15.27 -21.72 -9.79
CA ALA A 284 16.08 -21.33 -8.64
C ALA A 284 15.86 -22.27 -7.44
N THR A 285 14.64 -22.77 -7.24
CA THR A 285 14.33 -23.75 -6.18
C THR A 285 15.03 -25.09 -6.37
N LYS A 286 15.39 -25.45 -7.61
CA LYS A 286 16.13 -26.69 -7.94
C LYS A 286 17.64 -26.57 -7.76
N LYS A 287 18.19 -25.35 -7.61
CA LYS A 287 19.64 -25.18 -7.40
C LYS A 287 19.99 -25.52 -5.95
N PRO A 288 20.98 -26.40 -5.70
CA PRO A 288 21.48 -26.62 -4.36
C PRO A 288 22.07 -25.31 -3.81
N VAL A 289 21.76 -24.99 -2.56
CA VAL A 289 22.28 -23.79 -1.91
C VAL A 289 23.76 -24.02 -1.60
N SER A 290 24.63 -23.17 -2.16
CA SER A 290 26.04 -23.15 -1.78
C SER A 290 26.14 -22.79 -0.29
N GLY A 291 26.39 -23.78 0.57
CA GLY A 291 26.56 -23.60 2.01
C GLY A 291 25.67 -24.45 2.91
N GLU A 292 24.76 -25.28 2.37
CA GLU A 292 24.22 -26.39 3.18
C GLU A 292 25.32 -27.44 3.34
N ALA A 293 26.05 -27.35 4.45
CA ALA A 293 26.79 -28.48 4.97
C ALA A 293 25.82 -29.65 5.10
N LYS A 294 26.13 -30.75 4.39
CA LYS A 294 25.44 -32.03 4.51
C LYS A 294 25.30 -32.36 6.00
N ALA A 295 24.08 -32.33 6.51
CA ALA A 295 23.69 -33.01 7.74
C ALA A 295 23.18 -34.40 7.38
#